data_AF-A0A9W4MFF3-F1
#
_entry.id   AF-A0A9W4MFF3-F1
#
_cell.length_a   1.000
_cell.length_b   1.000
_cell.length_c   1.000
_cell.angle_alpha   90.00
_cell.angle_beta   90.00
_cell.angle_gamma   90.00
#
_symmetry.space_group_name_H-M   'P 1'
#
loop_
_entity.id
_entity.type
_entity.pdbx_description
1 polymer ?
#
loop_
_entity_poly.entity_id
_entity_poly.type
_entity_poly.pdbx_seq_one_letter_code
_entity_poly.pdbx_strand_id
1 'polypeptide(L)'
;MVRLGGERKPYPSDLSDEQWALVEPVITAWKDRHRSVSGHQGAYEMREIVNAILYRGRTGCQWAYIPSVSAASTKGRSGEPGA
;
A
#
# COMPACT_ATOMS: atom_id res chain seq x y z
N MET A 1 4.93 10.29 -11.14
CA MET A 1 5.38 10.15 -9.74
C MET A 1 4.29 10.78 -8.87
N VAL A 2 3.20 10.04 -8.62
CA VAL A 2 2.08 10.56 -7.83
C VAL A 2 2.35 10.16 -6.39
N ARG A 3 2.81 11.11 -5.57
CA ARG A 3 2.66 10.97 -4.12
C ARG A 3 1.17 10.99 -3.83
N LEU A 4 0.58 9.83 -3.55
CA LEU A 4 -0.72 9.77 -2.88
C LEU A 4 -0.52 10.16 -1.42
N GLY A 5 -0.23 11.44 -1.19
CA GLY A 5 -0.10 12.07 0.11
C GLY A 5 -1.47 12.37 0.71
N GLY A 6 -2.28 11.34 0.95
CA GLY A 6 -3.29 11.39 2.00
C GLY A 6 -2.64 10.83 3.25
N GLU A 7 -2.41 11.65 4.27
CA GLU A 7 -1.68 11.26 5.49
C GLU A 7 -2.32 10.04 6.15
N ARG A 8 -1.79 8.86 5.83
CA ARG A 8 -2.04 7.65 6.59
C ARG A 8 -1.32 7.80 7.93
N LYS A 9 -2.03 7.48 9.02
CA LYS A 9 -1.37 7.32 10.31
C LYS A 9 -0.38 6.14 10.23
N PRO A 10 0.93 6.37 10.45
CA PRO A 10 1.92 5.31 10.36
C PRO A 10 1.61 4.21 11.38
N TYR A 11 1.91 2.95 11.03
CA TYR A 11 1.81 1.88 12.01
C TYR A 11 3.01 1.95 12.96
N PRO A 12 2.87 1.49 14.21
CA PRO A 12 4.02 1.34 15.11
C PRO A 12 5.11 0.41 14.58
N SER A 13 4.80 -0.41 13.57
CA SER A 13 5.72 -1.35 12.92
C SER A 13 6.24 -0.85 11.56
N ASP A 14 5.98 0.40 11.19
CA ASP A 14 6.50 0.93 9.93
C ASP A 14 8.02 1.00 9.95
N LEU A 15 8.63 0.70 8.81
CA LEU A 15 10.07 0.80 8.65
C LEU A 15 10.50 2.28 8.64
N SER A 16 11.61 2.58 9.32
CA SER A 16 12.32 3.85 9.12
C SER A 16 12.88 3.95 7.70
N ASP A 17 13.29 5.14 7.27
CA ASP A 17 13.89 5.33 5.95
C ASP A 17 15.19 4.50 5.80
N GLU A 18 15.98 4.43 6.87
CA GLU A 18 17.21 3.62 6.92
C GLU A 18 16.91 2.13 6.79
N GLN A 19 15.89 1.64 7.49
CA GLN A 19 15.48 0.23 7.39
C GLN A 19 14.89 -0.06 6.00
N TRP A 20 14.12 0.87 5.45
CA TRP A 20 13.57 0.76 4.09
C TRP A 20 14.69 0.68 3.05
N ALA A 21 15.75 1.47 3.17
CA ALA A 21 16.89 1.45 2.26
C ALA A 21 17.59 0.08 2.16
N LEU A 22 17.47 -0.77 3.19
CA LEU A 22 17.98 -2.14 3.16
C LEU A 22 17.02 -3.11 2.44
N VAL A 23 15.72 -2.87 2.50
CA VAL A 23 14.67 -3.75 1.96
C VAL A 23 14.35 -3.42 0.50
N GLU A 24 14.28 -2.13 0.16
CA GLU A 24 13.87 -1.61 -1.14
C GLU A 24 14.63 -2.24 -2.33
N PRO A 25 15.97 -2.41 -2.30
CA PRO A 25 16.70 -2.96 -3.43
C PRO A 25 16.28 -4.40 -3.75
N VAL A 26 15.98 -5.20 -2.72
CA VAL A 26 15.56 -6.60 -2.88
C VAL A 26 14.19 -6.67 -3.55
N ILE A 27 13.25 -5.85 -3.07
CA ILE A 27 11.90 -5.81 -3.64
C ILE A 27 11.93 -5.27 -5.07
N THR A 28 12.72 -4.23 -5.32
CA THR A 28 12.87 -3.63 -6.65
C THR A 28 13.46 -4.63 -7.64
N ALA A 29 14.54 -5.33 -7.26
CA ALA A 29 15.14 -6.37 -8.09
C ALA A 29 14.16 -7.52 -8.38
N TRP A 30 13.33 -7.91 -7.41
CA TRP A 30 12.30 -8.91 -7.62
C TRP A 30 11.23 -8.44 -8.62
N LYS A 31 10.73 -7.21 -8.48
CA LYS A 31 9.72 -6.63 -9.40
C LYS A 31 10.24 -6.51 -10.83
N ASP A 32 11.49 -6.13 -11.01
CA ASP A 32 12.08 -5.98 -12.34
C ASP A 32 12.14 -7.33 -13.07
N ARG A 33 12.52 -8.40 -12.34
CA ARG A 33 12.52 -9.78 -12.84
C ARG A 33 11.11 -10.34 -13.07
N HIS A 34 10.12 -9.89 -12.31
CA HIS A 34 8.74 -10.38 -12.33
C HIS A 34 7.78 -9.27 -12.77
N ARG A 35 8.06 -8.69 -13.94
CA ARG A 35 7.21 -7.63 -14.49
C ARG A 35 5.79 -8.18 -14.73
N SER A 36 4.78 -7.38 -14.38
CA SER A 36 3.38 -7.70 -14.62
C SER A 36 3.12 -8.00 -16.10
N VAL A 37 2.50 -9.15 -16.37
CA VAL A 37 2.14 -9.61 -17.72
C VAL A 37 1.14 -8.64 -18.38
N SER A 38 0.30 -7.96 -17.58
CA SER A 38 -0.66 -6.97 -18.07
C SER A 38 -0.09 -5.55 -18.16
N GLY A 39 1.18 -5.33 -17.78
CA GLY A 39 1.80 -4.01 -17.69
C GLY A 39 1.31 -3.15 -16.53
N HIS A 40 0.29 -3.59 -15.77
CA HIS A 40 -0.18 -2.86 -14.60
C HIS A 40 0.85 -2.92 -13.47
N GLN A 41 1.39 -1.76 -13.07
CA GLN A 41 2.44 -1.63 -12.06
C GLN A 41 1.89 -1.53 -10.61
N GLY A 42 0.57 -1.48 -10.44
CA GLY A 42 -0.08 -1.17 -9.16
C GLY A 42 -0.08 0.33 -8.87
N ALA A 43 -1.13 0.83 -8.23
CA ALA A 43 -1.24 2.23 -7.80
C ALA A 43 -0.61 2.49 -6.41
N TYR A 44 -0.06 1.46 -5.77
CA TYR A 44 0.39 1.52 -4.38
C TYR A 44 1.91 1.61 -4.29
N GLU A 45 2.40 2.43 -3.36
CA GLU A 45 3.80 2.48 -2.98
C GLU A 45 4.22 1.16 -2.32
N MET A 46 5.34 0.59 -2.75
CA MET A 46 5.76 -0.73 -2.31
C MET A 46 6.09 -0.78 -0.82
N ARG A 47 6.62 0.34 -0.28
CA ARG A 47 6.85 0.52 1.15
C ARG A 47 5.57 0.35 1.96
N GLU A 48 4.44 0.86 1.47
CA GLU A 48 3.16 0.78 2.16
C GLU A 48 2.64 -0.65 2.21
N ILE A 49 2.85 -1.42 1.14
CA ILE A 49 2.52 -2.85 1.11
C ILE A 49 3.36 -3.62 2.16
N VAL A 50 4.67 -3.35 2.20
CA VAL A 50 5.58 -3.99 3.16
C VAL A 50 5.21 -3.62 4.60
N ASN A 51 4.96 -2.34 4.87
CA ASN A 51 4.51 -1.85 6.18
C ASN A 51 3.21 -2.54 6.64
N ALA A 52 2.23 -2.72 5.74
CA ALA A 52 0.99 -3.44 6.04
C ALA A 52 1.23 -4.94 6.36
N ILE A 53 2.10 -5.60 5.60
CA ILE A 53 2.49 -7.00 5.87
C ILE A 53 3.16 -7.12 7.24
N LEU A 54 4.09 -6.21 7.56
CA LEU A 54 4.78 -6.19 8.85
C LEU A 54 3.83 -5.93 10.01
N TYR A 55 2.91 -4.99 9.86
CA TYR A 55 1.89 -4.70 10.88
C TYR A 55 1.03 -5.93 11.16
N ARG A 56 0.56 -6.60 10.11
CA ARG A 56 -0.19 -7.84 10.27
C ARG A 56 0.66 -8.92 10.95
N GLY A 57 1.90 -9.09 10.53
CA GLY A 57 2.82 -10.07 11.12
C GLY A 57 3.11 -9.80 12.60
N ARG A 58 3.17 -8.53 13.01
CA ARG A 58 3.45 -8.11 14.39
C ARG A 58 2.25 -8.23 15.31
N THR A 59 1.05 -7.93 14.80
CA THR A 59 -0.19 -7.87 15.61
C THR A 59 -1.04 -9.12 15.52
N GLY A 60 -0.89 -9.92 14.46
CA GLY A 60 -1.76 -11.07 14.17
C GLY A 60 -3.18 -10.69 13.74
N CYS A 61 -3.46 -9.42 13.45
CA CYS A 61 -4.80 -9.00 13.06
C CYS A 61 -5.24 -9.61 11.71
N GLN A 62 -6.55 -9.73 11.50
CA GLN A 62 -7.08 -10.11 10.20
C GLN A 62 -6.84 -8.99 9.18
N TRP A 63 -6.73 -9.34 7.89
CA TRP A 63 -6.49 -8.37 6.82
C TRP A 63 -7.55 -7.25 6.74
N ALA A 64 -8.82 -7.59 7.01
CA ALA A 64 -9.92 -6.62 7.04
C ALA A 64 -9.82 -5.59 8.17
N TYR A 65 -9.03 -5.88 9.21
CA TYR A 65 -8.81 -4.99 10.36
C TYR A 65 -7.50 -4.21 10.28
N ILE A 66 -6.74 -4.35 9.21
CA ILE A 66 -5.61 -3.47 8.97
C ILE A 66 -6.16 -2.05 8.75
N PRO A 67 -5.77 -1.05 9.56
CA PRO A 67 -6.23 0.32 9.35
C PRO A 67 -5.84 0.77 7.95
N SER A 68 -6.77 1.24 7.13
CA SER A 68 -6.51 1.45 5.71
C SER A 68 -5.39 2.48 5.45
N VAL A 69 -4.60 2.24 4.40
CA VAL A 69 -3.72 3.22 3.78
C VAL A 69 -4.61 4.22 3.03
N SER A 70 -5.05 5.26 3.74
CA SER A 70 -5.92 6.36 3.28
C SER A 70 -7.38 6.01 2.94
N ALA A 71 -8.30 6.64 3.67
CA ALA A 71 -9.65 6.92 3.19
C ALA A 71 -9.63 8.28 2.47
N ALA A 72 -9.47 8.30 1.15
CA ALA A 72 -9.79 9.48 0.35
C ALA A 72 -10.21 9.10 -1.07
N SER A 73 -11.45 9.47 -1.40
CA SER A 73 -12.06 9.52 -2.73
C SER A 73 -12.67 8.24 -3.31
N THR A 74 -13.82 7.83 -2.75
CA THR A 74 -14.95 7.37 -3.56
C THR A 74 -15.97 8.50 -3.70
N LYS A 75 -15.64 9.56 -4.45
CA LYS A 75 -16.65 10.43 -5.04
C LYS A 75 -16.86 9.95 -6.48
N GLY A 76 -18.05 9.43 -6.77
CA GLY A 76 -18.47 9.14 -8.15
C GLY A 76 -19.14 7.79 -8.38
N ARG A 77 -20.22 7.47 -7.65
CA ARG A 77 -21.31 6.66 -8.22
C ARG A 77 -22.63 7.39 -7.91
N SER A 78 -22.80 8.55 -8.54
CA SER A 78 -24.13 9.08 -8.79
C SER A 78 -24.79 8.17 -9.82
N GLY A 79 -25.86 7.53 -9.39
CA GLY A 79 -26.69 6.63 -10.18
C GLY A 79 -27.84 6.21 -9.29
N GLU A 80 -28.70 7.18 -8.94
CA GLU A 80 -30.08 6.89 -8.59
C GLU A 80 -30.72 6.10 -9.74
N PRO A 81 -31.60 5.15 -9.44
CA PRO A 81 -32.79 4.95 -10.24
C PRO A 81 -34.01 5.22 -9.36
N GLY A 82 -34.59 6.39 -9.55
CA GLY A 82 -35.93 6.74 -9.11
C GLY A 82 -36.72 7.25 -10.31
N ALA A 83 -37.27 6.31 -11.11
CA ALA A 83 -38.45 6.40 -11.98
C ALA A 83 -38.53 5.17 -12.87
#